data_AF-A0A5M3WR20-F1
#
_entry.id   AF-A0A5M3WR20-F1
#
_cell.length_a   1.000
_cell.length_b   1.000
_cell.length_c   1.000
_cell.angle_alpha   90.00
_cell.angle_beta   90.00
_cell.angle_gamma   90.00
#
_symmetry.space_group_name_H-M   'P 1'
#
loop_
_entity.id
_entity.type
_entity.pdbx_description
1 polymer ?
#
loop_
_entity_poly.entity_id
_entity_poly.type
_entity_poly.pdbx_seq_one_letter_code
_entity_poly.pdbx_strand_id
1 'polypeptide(L)'
;MVLVLTFGTGIGSALFTGGKLVPNTEFGHIEIRGKDAEARASDQARAEKELSWGNWAGRVEEYLLQMERLLSPNLIIIGGGVSKKAKKFLPDVTINTPILPAMLLNEAGIVGAALAATEK
;
A
#
# COMPACT_ATOMS: atom_id res chain seq x y z
N MET A 1 -9.87 11.94 0.81
CA MET A 1 -9.25 10.97 -0.11
C MET A 1 -8.69 9.81 0.68
N VAL A 2 -8.97 8.58 0.24
CA VAL A 2 -8.44 7.35 0.85
C VAL A 2 -7.54 6.68 -0.17
N LEU A 3 -6.31 6.35 0.24
CA LEU A 3 -5.38 5.59 -0.58
C LEU A 3 -5.31 4.16 -0.04
N VAL A 4 -5.57 3.19 -0.90
CA VAL A 4 -5.38 1.77 -0.59
C VAL A 4 -4.12 1.31 -1.30
N LEU A 5 -3.21 0.69 -0.56
CA LEU A 5 -1.96 0.14 -1.07
C LEU A 5 -1.89 -1.33 -0.72
N THR A 6 -1.51 -2.17 -1.68
CA THR A 6 -1.28 -3.60 -1.44
C THR A 6 0.19 -3.90 -1.63
N PHE A 7 0.79 -4.65 -0.70
CA PHE A 7 2.16 -5.16 -0.89
C PHE A 7 2.11 -6.69 -0.97
N GLY A 8 2.64 -7.21 -2.06
CA GLY A 8 2.73 -8.63 -2.36
C GLY A 8 3.93 -8.89 -3.27
N THR A 9 3.74 -9.66 -4.34
CA THR A 9 4.71 -9.73 -5.44
C THR A 9 5.06 -8.33 -5.96
N GLY A 10 4.04 -7.51 -6.15
CA GLY A 10 4.17 -6.09 -6.50
C GLY A 10 3.66 -5.11 -5.44
N ILE A 11 3.49 -3.85 -5.85
CA ILE A 11 2.78 -2.81 -5.10
C ILE A 11 1.57 -2.34 -5.92
N GLY A 12 0.37 -2.74 -5.49
CA GLY A 12 -0.88 -2.28 -6.10
C GLY A 12 -1.41 -1.01 -5.42
N SER A 13 -2.19 -0.22 -6.17
CA SER A 13 -2.80 0.99 -5.62
C SER A 13 -4.23 1.20 -6.08
N ALA A 14 -5.08 1.72 -5.18
CA ALA A 14 -6.41 2.19 -5.49
C ALA A 14 -6.68 3.50 -4.73
N LEU A 15 -7.08 4.54 -5.45
CA LEU A 15 -7.32 5.85 -4.88
C LEU A 15 -8.81 6.17 -4.90
N PHE A 16 -9.35 6.63 -3.77
CA PHE A 16 -10.75 7.01 -3.65
C PHE A 16 -10.90 8.50 -3.31
N THR A 17 -11.62 9.24 -4.15
CA THR A 17 -11.94 10.67 -3.94
C THR A 17 -13.46 10.83 -3.83
N GLY A 18 -13.94 11.40 -2.73
CA GLY A 18 -15.39 11.52 -2.46
C GLY A 18 -16.14 10.18 -2.50
N GLY A 19 -15.49 9.08 -2.11
CA GLY A 19 -16.06 7.73 -2.17
C GLY A 19 -16.01 7.06 -3.55
N LYS A 20 -15.56 7.75 -4.59
CA LYS A 20 -15.45 7.21 -5.95
C LYS A 20 -14.03 6.74 -6.23
N LEU A 21 -13.91 5.60 -6.91
CA LEU A 21 -12.63 5.08 -7.38
C LEU A 21 -12.06 5.98 -8.49
N VAL A 22 -10.82 6.40 -8.33
CA VAL A 22 -9.98 6.90 -9.41
C VAL A 22 -9.31 5.67 -10.04
N PRO A 23 -9.69 5.29 -11.28
CA PRO A 23 -9.25 4.04 -11.86
C PRO A 23 -7.78 4.11 -12.30
N ASN A 24 -7.16 2.93 -12.42
CA ASN A 24 -5.86 2.72 -13.08
C ASN A 24 -4.69 3.54 -12.48
N THR A 25 -4.71 3.79 -11.16
CA THR A 25 -3.55 4.35 -10.48
C THR A 25 -2.44 3.29 -10.35
N GLU A 26 -1.23 3.63 -10.80
CA GLU A 26 -0.04 2.76 -10.76
C GLU A 26 1.04 3.34 -9.83
N PHE A 27 0.64 3.69 -8.60
CA PHE A 27 1.56 4.30 -7.64
C PHE A 27 2.63 3.33 -7.12
N GLY A 28 2.56 2.03 -7.44
CA GLY A 28 3.66 1.09 -7.19
C GLY A 28 4.92 1.39 -8.00
N HIS A 29 4.78 2.08 -9.13
CA HIS A 29 5.85 2.34 -10.09
C HIS A 29 6.42 3.76 -10.03
N ILE A 30 6.12 4.51 -8.96
CA ILE A 30 6.82 5.80 -8.77
C ILE A 30 8.31 5.57 -8.56
N GLU A 31 9.11 6.55 -8.96
CA GLU A 31 10.55 6.48 -8.78
C GLU A 31 10.96 6.97 -7.39
N ILE A 32 11.70 6.13 -6.66
CA ILE A 32 12.34 6.48 -5.38
C ILE A 32 13.83 6.18 -5.48
N ARG A 33 14.63 7.25 -5.40
CA ARG A 33 16.10 7.19 -5.56
C ARG A 33 16.53 6.57 -6.88
N GLY A 34 15.94 6.98 -8.01
CA GLY A 34 16.31 6.47 -9.32
C GLY A 34 15.88 5.02 -9.58
N LYS A 35 14.99 4.45 -8.76
CA LYS A 35 14.52 3.08 -8.90
C LYS A 35 13.02 3.00 -8.71
N ASP A 36 12.41 2.07 -9.43
CA ASP A 36 11.02 1.68 -9.24
C ASP A 36 10.74 1.32 -7.76
N ALA A 37 9.66 1.88 -7.20
CA ALA A 37 9.32 1.70 -5.79
C ALA A 37 8.91 0.25 -5.47
N GLU A 38 8.23 -0.45 -6.37
CA GLU A 38 7.90 -1.86 -6.23
C GLU A 38 9.15 -2.72 -6.06
N ALA A 39 10.15 -2.51 -6.91
CA ALA A 39 11.44 -3.23 -6.83
C ALA A 39 12.22 -2.94 -5.52
N ARG A 40 11.84 -1.90 -4.78
CA ARG A 40 12.43 -1.55 -3.48
C ARG A 40 11.63 -2.08 -2.30
N ALA A 41 10.31 -1.95 -2.34
CA ALA A 41 9.42 -2.00 -1.17
C ALA A 41 8.29 -3.05 -1.27
N SER A 42 8.18 -3.84 -2.35
CA SER A 42 7.25 -4.97 -2.38
C SER A 42 7.61 -6.04 -1.32
N ASP A 43 6.68 -6.95 -1.01
CA ASP A 43 6.95 -8.07 -0.11
C ASP A 43 7.91 -9.08 -0.76
N GLN A 44 7.85 -9.21 -2.09
CA GLN A 44 8.85 -9.97 -2.84
C GLN A 44 10.24 -9.35 -2.71
N ALA A 45 10.37 -8.02 -2.84
CA ALA A 45 11.65 -7.34 -2.64
C ALA A 45 12.19 -7.50 -1.20
N ARG A 46 11.31 -7.65 -0.20
CA ARG A 46 11.70 -8.01 1.18
C ARG A 46 12.32 -9.41 1.23
N ALA A 47 11.63 -10.38 0.63
CA ALA A 47 12.04 -11.78 0.66
C ALA A 47 13.34 -12.01 -0.12
N GLU A 48 13.45 -11.50 -1.35
CA GLU A 48 14.63 -11.66 -2.23
C GLU A 48 15.90 -11.05 -1.64
N LYS A 49 15.76 -9.96 -0.89
CA LYS A 49 16.87 -9.25 -0.25
C LYS A 49 17.06 -9.63 1.22
N GLU A 50 16.36 -10.67 1.67
CA GLU A 50 16.40 -11.22 3.03
C GLU A 50 16.28 -10.14 4.12
N LEU A 51 15.44 -9.14 3.89
CA LEU A 51 15.32 -8.00 4.80
C LEU A 51 14.56 -8.40 6.06
N SER A 52 15.08 -7.95 7.20
CA SER A 52 14.31 -7.91 8.45
C SER A 52 13.08 -7.02 8.30
N TRP A 53 12.07 -7.23 9.15
CA TRP A 53 10.84 -6.45 9.11
C TRP A 53 11.10 -4.95 9.30
N GLY A 54 11.98 -4.56 10.23
CA GLY A 54 12.34 -3.15 10.43
C GLY A 54 13.09 -2.52 9.25
N ASN A 55 14.06 -3.25 8.64
CA ASN A 55 14.78 -2.74 7.47
C ASN A 55 13.85 -2.56 6.26
N TRP A 56 12.87 -3.45 6.11
CA TRP A 56 11.85 -3.31 5.08
C TRP A 56 10.83 -2.23 5.42
N ALA A 57 10.43 -2.09 6.69
CA ALA A 57 9.55 -1.03 7.18
C ALA A 57 10.10 0.35 6.82
N GLY A 58 11.41 0.60 6.97
CA GLY A 58 12.02 1.85 6.54
C GLY A 58 11.90 2.13 5.03
N ARG A 59 11.85 1.10 4.19
CA ARG A 59 11.57 1.27 2.74
C ARG A 59 10.11 1.56 2.47
N VAL A 60 9.22 0.90 3.20
CA VAL A 60 7.77 1.17 3.14
C VAL A 60 7.49 2.59 3.64
N GLU A 61 8.12 3.04 4.71
CA GLU A 61 8.02 4.41 5.23
C GLU A 61 8.47 5.43 4.18
N GLU A 62 9.63 5.23 3.55
CA GLU A 62 10.11 6.12 2.47
C GLU A 62 9.09 6.21 1.32
N TYR A 63 8.47 5.09 0.96
CA TYR A 63 7.39 5.05 -0.04
C TYR A 63 6.12 5.78 0.41
N LEU A 64 5.66 5.53 1.63
CA LEU A 64 4.46 6.14 2.19
C LEU A 64 4.63 7.66 2.39
N LEU A 65 5.81 8.13 2.78
CA LEU A 65 6.13 9.56 2.84
C LEU A 65 6.04 10.23 1.47
N GLN A 66 6.46 9.55 0.38
CA GLN A 66 6.25 10.09 -0.96
C GLN A 66 4.76 10.15 -1.32
N MET A 67 3.97 9.13 -0.95
CA MET A 67 2.53 9.14 -1.16
C MET A 67 1.85 10.26 -0.37
N GLU A 68 2.22 10.46 0.89
CA GLU A 68 1.74 11.55 1.74
C GLU A 68 2.05 12.92 1.13
N ARG A 69 3.28 13.11 0.62
CA ARG A 69 3.70 14.36 -0.01
C ARG A 69 2.97 14.63 -1.34
N LEU A 70 2.77 13.61 -2.16
CA LEU A 70 2.18 13.76 -3.50
C LEU A 70 0.65 13.89 -3.46
N LEU A 71 0.01 13.19 -2.53
CA LEU A 71 -1.44 13.03 -2.53
C LEU A 71 -2.11 13.64 -1.30
N SER A 72 -1.40 13.74 -0.16
CA SER A 72 -1.98 14.16 1.13
C SER A 72 -3.30 13.45 1.48
N PRO A 73 -3.30 12.10 1.51
CA PRO A 73 -4.51 11.33 1.80
C PRO A 73 -4.97 11.55 3.24
N ASN A 74 -6.28 11.38 3.48
CA ASN A 74 -6.83 11.45 4.84
C ASN A 74 -6.65 10.12 5.60
N LEU A 75 -6.45 9.02 4.87
CA LEU A 75 -6.28 7.68 5.40
C LEU A 75 -5.54 6.83 4.36
N ILE A 76 -4.60 6.01 4.84
CA ILE A 76 -3.98 4.95 4.06
C ILE A 76 -4.44 3.60 4.59
N ILE A 77 -4.91 2.73 3.69
CA ILE A 77 -5.27 1.34 4.01
C ILE A 77 -4.24 0.40 3.39
N ILE A 78 -3.66 -0.48 4.21
CA ILE A 78 -2.64 -1.44 3.76
C ILE A 78 -3.26 -2.82 3.60
N GLY A 79 -3.40 -3.25 2.36
CA GLY A 79 -3.85 -4.59 1.96
C GLY A 79 -2.70 -5.50 1.49
N GLY A 80 -3.06 -6.55 0.76
CA GLY A 80 -2.11 -7.58 0.29
C GLY A 80 -1.69 -8.53 1.40
N GLY A 81 -0.80 -9.48 1.09
CA GLY A 81 -0.38 -10.54 2.01
C GLY A 81 0.25 -10.01 3.31
N VAL A 82 0.95 -8.87 3.23
CA VAL A 82 1.62 -8.25 4.39
C VAL A 82 0.66 -7.64 5.40
N SER A 83 -0.59 -7.35 5.01
CA SER A 83 -1.59 -6.79 5.93
C SER A 83 -1.82 -7.69 7.15
N LYS A 84 -1.72 -9.02 6.96
CA LYS A 84 -1.74 -10.03 8.05
C LYS A 84 -0.57 -9.92 9.03
N LYS A 85 0.50 -9.26 8.61
CA LYS A 85 1.75 -9.06 9.36
C LYS A 85 1.95 -7.59 9.77
N ALA A 86 0.90 -6.76 9.69
CA ALA A 86 0.93 -5.34 10.05
C ALA A 86 1.67 -5.05 11.37
N LYS A 87 1.42 -5.83 12.42
CA LYS A 87 2.08 -5.68 13.74
C LYS A 87 3.60 -5.85 13.73
N LYS A 88 4.18 -6.41 12.67
CA LYS A 88 5.63 -6.63 12.55
C LYS A 88 6.39 -5.45 11.95
N PHE A 89 5.70 -4.54 11.24
CA PHE A 89 6.36 -3.48 10.49
C PHE A 89 5.71 -2.11 10.65
N LEU A 90 4.38 -2.03 10.81
CA LEU A 90 3.71 -0.74 11.01
C LEU A 90 4.16 0.01 12.26
N PRO A 91 4.56 -0.64 13.39
CA PRO A 91 5.15 0.09 14.52
C PRO A 91 6.45 0.82 14.17
N ASP A 92 7.15 0.39 13.13
CA ASP A 92 8.41 0.99 12.65
C ASP A 92 8.18 2.01 11.51
N VAL A 93 6.92 2.33 11.19
CA VAL A 93 6.54 3.32 10.15
C VAL A 93 5.99 4.57 10.81
N THR A 94 6.63 5.71 10.56
CA THR A 94 6.27 7.00 11.13
C THR A 94 5.91 8.00 10.02
N ILE A 95 4.60 8.22 9.82
CA ILE A 95 4.06 9.26 8.92
C ILE A 95 2.91 9.99 9.63
N ASN A 96 2.47 11.14 9.10
CA ASN A 96 1.37 11.91 9.70
C ASN A 96 -0.01 11.32 9.36
N THR A 97 -0.13 10.73 8.17
CA THR A 97 -1.38 10.17 7.68
C THR A 97 -1.73 8.91 8.47
N PRO A 98 -2.97 8.78 8.99
CA PRO A 98 -3.40 7.55 9.63
C PRO A 98 -3.25 6.33 8.71
N ILE A 99 -2.75 5.22 9.26
CA ILE A 99 -2.61 3.95 8.55
C ILE A 99 -3.45 2.88 9.24
N LEU A 100 -4.23 2.12 8.47
CA LEU A 100 -4.95 0.94 8.95
C LEU A 100 -4.68 -0.28 8.06
N PRO A 101 -4.50 -1.49 8.62
CA PRO A 101 -4.52 -2.71 7.80
C PRO A 101 -5.93 -2.97 7.26
N ALA A 102 -6.02 -3.51 6.04
CA ALA A 102 -7.30 -3.89 5.44
C ALA A 102 -7.98 -4.98 6.29
N MET A 103 -9.22 -4.73 6.73
CA MET A 103 -9.96 -5.67 7.59
C MET A 103 -10.24 -7.01 6.90
N LEU A 104 -10.52 -6.95 5.59
CA LEU A 104 -10.82 -8.12 4.76
C LEU A 104 -9.55 -8.73 4.13
N LEU A 105 -8.35 -8.28 4.51
CA LEU A 105 -7.08 -8.90 4.12
C LEU A 105 -6.99 -9.26 2.63
N ASN A 106 -6.98 -10.57 2.30
CA ASN A 106 -6.86 -11.07 0.93
C ASN A 106 -8.22 -11.07 0.21
N GLU A 107 -9.30 -11.17 0.96
CA GLU A 107 -10.68 -11.21 0.50
C GLU A 107 -11.18 -9.84 0.04
N ALA A 108 -10.51 -8.75 0.45
CA ALA A 108 -10.87 -7.37 0.11
C ALA A 108 -11.04 -7.14 -1.40
N GLY A 109 -10.17 -7.75 -2.23
CA GLY A 109 -10.22 -7.60 -3.68
C GLY A 109 -11.43 -8.30 -4.30
N ILE A 110 -11.73 -9.54 -3.89
CA ILE A 110 -12.87 -10.31 -4.40
C ILE A 110 -14.19 -9.64 -4.01
N VAL A 111 -14.29 -9.20 -2.75
CA VAL A 111 -15.48 -8.48 -2.26
C VAL A 111 -15.67 -7.16 -3.01
N GLY A 112 -14.59 -6.38 -3.20
CA GLY A 112 -14.63 -5.13 -3.94
C GLY A 112 -15.06 -5.32 -5.39
N ALA A 113 -14.56 -6.35 -6.07
CA ALA A 113 -14.95 -6.68 -7.45
C ALA A 113 -16.44 -7.05 -7.55
N ALA A 114 -16.94 -7.85 -6.61
CA ALA A 114 -18.35 -8.23 -6.57
C ALA A 114 -19.25 -7.00 -6.34
N LEU A 115 -18.88 -6.10 -5.43
CA LEU A 115 -19.61 -4.85 -5.20
C LEU A 115 -19.61 -3.95 -6.45
N ALA A 116 -18.44 -3.76 -7.08
CA ALA A 116 -18.32 -2.95 -8.29
C ALA A 116 -19.19 -3.47 -9.45
N ALA A 117 -19.36 -4.79 -9.57
CA ALA A 117 -20.24 -5.39 -10.57
C ALA A 117 -21.74 -5.10 -10.33
N THR A 118 -22.13 -4.70 -9.12
CA THR A 118 -23.51 -4.35 -8.76
C THR A 118 -23.82 -2.85 -8.89
N GLU A 119 -22.79 -2.00 -8.91
CA GLU A 119 -22.92 -0.57 -9.16
C GLU A 119 -23.12 -0.35 -10.67
N LYS A 120 -24.35 -0.02 -11.08
CA LYS A 120 -24.72 0.37 -12.45
C LYS A 120 -24.62 1.87 -12.65
#